data_AF-A0A955DP54-F1
#
_entry.id   AF-A0A955DP54-F1
#
_cell.length_a   1.000
_cell.length_b   1.000
_cell.length_c   1.000
_cell.angle_alpha   90.00
_cell.angle_beta   90.00
_cell.angle_gamma   90.00
#
_symmetry.space_group_name_H-M   'P 1'
#
loop_
_entity.id
_entity.type
_entity.pdbx_description
1 polymer ?
#
loop_
_entity_poly.entity_id
_entity_poly.type
_entity_poly.pdbx_seq_one_letter_code
_entity_poly.pdbx_strand_id
1 'polypeptide(L)'
;MKSILATTVILAGAALITGCKSDDASMHASHNGVSMGVVNSRCACGATVDPDVHTATLNGQKVGFCSNDCAAAWNKLSTEKQQQFVQVNTEGNY
;
A
#
# COMPACT_ATOMS: atom_id res chain seq x y z
N MET A 1 -22.99 -36.64 19.84
CA MET A 1 -22.03 -37.75 19.74
C MET A 1 -22.45 -38.64 18.59
N LYS A 2 -21.66 -38.66 17.51
CA LYS A 2 -21.71 -39.65 16.44
C LYS A 2 -20.28 -39.76 15.93
N SER A 3 -19.52 -40.60 16.62
CA SER A 3 -18.32 -41.21 16.07
C SER A 3 -18.70 -41.92 14.77
N ILE A 4 -17.77 -42.04 13.83
CA ILE A 4 -17.46 -43.27 13.09
C ILE A 4 -16.41 -42.96 12.01
N LEU A 5 -15.32 -43.73 12.09
CA LEU A 5 -14.36 -44.14 11.05
C LEU A 5 -13.24 -43.17 10.62
N ALA A 6 -12.10 -43.39 11.28
CA ALA A 6 -10.77 -43.40 10.68
C ALA A 6 -10.63 -44.45 9.55
N THR A 7 -9.42 -44.53 8.98
CA THR A 7 -8.89 -45.43 7.92
C THR A 7 -9.19 -44.94 6.50
N THR A 8 -8.29 -44.82 5.51
CA THR A 8 -7.01 -45.51 5.18
C THR A 8 -6.44 -44.69 3.99
N VAL A 9 -5.21 -44.16 4.02
CA VAL A 9 -3.99 -44.74 3.39
C VAL A 9 -3.86 -44.54 1.86
N ILE A 10 -2.79 -43.82 1.52
CA ILE A 10 -1.89 -43.92 0.34
C ILE A 10 -2.45 -43.46 -1.03
N LEU A 11 -1.76 -42.50 -1.65
CA LEU A 11 -1.01 -42.76 -2.89
C LEU A 11 -0.05 -41.58 -3.18
N ALA A 12 1.23 -41.85 -3.04
CA ALA A 12 2.29 -41.05 -3.63
C ALA A 12 2.18 -41.17 -5.15
N GLY A 13 1.78 -40.08 -5.81
CA GLY A 13 1.77 -39.97 -7.27
C GLY A 13 2.62 -38.78 -7.66
N ALA A 14 3.87 -39.04 -8.05
CA ALA A 14 4.72 -38.08 -8.74
C ALA A 14 4.07 -37.74 -10.10
N ALA A 15 3.31 -36.64 -10.15
CA ALA A 15 2.85 -36.07 -11.39
C ALA A 15 4.00 -35.27 -12.02
N LEU A 16 4.44 -35.81 -13.15
CA LEU A 16 5.40 -35.24 -14.08
C LEU A 16 5.00 -33.80 -14.42
N ILE A 17 5.84 -32.83 -14.05
CA ILE A 17 5.66 -31.43 -14.44
C ILE A 17 6.10 -31.30 -15.90
N THR A 18 5.20 -31.67 -16.82
CA THR A 18 5.31 -31.29 -18.24
C THR A 18 5.03 -29.79 -18.34
N GLY A 19 5.93 -29.06 -19.00
CA GLY A 19 6.05 -27.61 -18.91
C GLY A 19 4.86 -26.80 -19.43
N CYS A 20 4.56 -25.71 -18.70
CA CYS A 20 4.00 -24.49 -19.28
C CYS A 20 5.17 -23.59 -19.69
N LYS A 21 5.37 -23.47 -21.00
CA LYS A 21 6.19 -22.45 -21.62
C LYS A 21 5.27 -21.24 -21.80
N SER A 22 5.38 -20.26 -20.91
CA SER A 22 4.66 -18.98 -21.02
C SER A 22 5.64 -17.93 -21.51
N ASP A 23 5.75 -17.84 -22.83
CA ASP A 23 6.28 -16.67 -23.51
C ASP A 23 5.11 -15.70 -23.72
N ASP A 24 4.92 -14.77 -22.79
CA ASP A 24 4.21 -13.51 -23.04
C ASP A 24 5.11 -12.37 -22.59
N ALA A 25 5.89 -11.89 -23.56
CA ALA A 25 6.58 -10.63 -23.48
C ALA A 25 5.57 -9.49 -23.68
N SER A 26 5.68 -8.48 -22.81
CA SER A 26 5.19 -7.10 -22.95
C SER A 26 3.66 -6.93 -22.95
N MET A 27 3.07 -6.12 -22.07
CA MET A 27 3.22 -4.67 -22.05
C MET A 27 2.83 -4.07 -20.68
N HIS A 28 3.67 -3.13 -20.20
CA HIS A 28 3.40 -2.11 -19.18
C HIS A 28 2.89 -2.53 -17.79
N ALA A 29 3.83 -2.86 -16.90
CA ALA A 29 3.87 -2.15 -15.63
C ALA A 29 5.12 -1.28 -15.66
N SER A 30 4.91 0.00 -15.89
CA SER A 30 5.89 1.07 -15.87
C SER A 30 6.97 0.79 -14.81
N HIS A 31 8.22 0.81 -15.23
CA HIS A 31 9.30 1.32 -14.39
C HIS A 31 8.96 2.78 -14.04
N ASN A 32 8.08 2.96 -13.07
CA ASN A 32 8.24 4.03 -12.11
C ASN A 32 8.66 3.29 -10.85
N GLY A 33 9.83 3.64 -10.30
CA GLY A 33 10.23 3.10 -9.02
C GLY A 33 9.03 3.14 -8.09
N VAL A 34 8.82 2.06 -7.34
CA VAL A 34 7.95 2.10 -6.16
C VAL A 34 8.65 3.05 -5.19
N SER A 35 8.58 4.36 -5.44
CA SER A 35 8.47 5.33 -4.39
C SER A 35 7.26 4.85 -3.63
N MET A 36 7.46 4.27 -2.45
CA MET A 36 6.37 4.05 -1.50
C MET A 36 5.76 5.44 -1.30
N GLY A 37 4.75 5.77 -2.11
CA GLY A 37 4.31 7.13 -2.34
C GLY A 37 3.77 7.75 -1.07
N VAL A 38 3.64 9.06 -1.06
CA VAL A 38 2.86 9.72 -0.01
C VAL A 38 1.41 9.25 -0.09
N VAL A 39 0.78 9.01 1.05
CA VAL A 39 -0.61 8.50 1.13
C VAL A 39 -1.66 9.53 0.76
N ASN A 40 -1.30 10.81 0.69
CA ASN A 40 -2.17 11.91 0.32
C ASN A 40 -1.67 12.56 -0.97
N SER A 41 -2.59 12.95 -1.85
CA SER A 41 -2.28 13.66 -3.09
C SER A 41 -2.32 15.19 -2.91
N ARG A 42 -2.95 15.66 -1.82
CA ARG A 42 -3.18 17.08 -1.53
C ARG A 42 -2.72 17.48 -0.14
N CYS A 43 -2.26 18.72 -0.04
CA CYS A 43 -1.98 19.39 1.22
C CYS A 43 -3.27 19.98 1.82
N ALA A 44 -3.23 20.39 3.08
CA ALA A 44 -4.38 21.02 3.77
C ALA A 44 -4.92 22.27 3.06
N CYS A 45 -4.06 22.96 2.31
CA CYS A 45 -4.40 24.14 1.52
C CYS A 45 -4.93 23.80 0.11
N GLY A 46 -5.07 22.52 -0.25
CA GLY A 46 -5.52 22.07 -1.58
C GLY A 46 -4.42 22.04 -2.66
N ALA A 47 -3.22 22.51 -2.34
CA ALA A 47 -2.07 22.42 -3.22
C ALA A 47 -1.62 20.96 -3.42
N THR A 48 -1.07 20.66 -4.60
CA THR A 48 -0.40 19.39 -4.88
C THR A 48 0.80 19.23 -3.94
N VAL A 49 0.98 18.03 -3.40
CA VAL A 49 2.13 17.72 -2.55
C VAL A 49 3.31 17.26 -3.40
N ASP A 50 4.51 17.55 -2.92
CA ASP A 50 5.72 16.93 -3.45
C ASP A 50 5.97 15.63 -2.66
N PRO A 51 5.96 14.45 -3.32
CA PRO A 51 6.10 13.17 -2.64
C PRO A 51 7.49 12.96 -2.03
N ASP A 52 8.51 13.76 -2.35
CA ASP A 52 9.91 13.47 -1.97
C ASP A 52 10.57 14.58 -1.15
N VAL A 53 10.01 15.80 -1.13
CA VAL A 53 10.66 16.95 -0.48
C VAL A 53 10.11 17.23 0.92
N HIS A 54 8.79 17.28 1.09
CA HIS A 54 8.16 17.68 2.35
C HIS A 54 7.28 16.56 2.86
N THR A 55 7.86 15.62 3.61
CA THR A 55 7.11 14.44 4.08
C THR A 55 7.24 14.21 5.57
N ALA A 56 6.22 13.60 6.17
CA ALA A 56 6.21 13.13 7.54
C ALA A 56 5.74 11.67 7.61
N THR A 57 5.98 10.99 8.73
CA THR A 57 5.57 9.60 8.92
C THR A 57 4.42 9.51 9.92
N LEU A 58 3.31 8.87 9.53
CA LEU A 58 2.17 8.53 10.39
C LEU A 58 1.96 7.02 10.36
N ASN A 59 2.06 6.32 11.49
CA ASN A 59 1.81 4.86 11.55
C ASN A 59 2.58 4.03 10.50
N GLY A 60 3.82 4.43 10.18
CA GLY A 60 4.63 3.78 9.14
C GLY A 60 4.28 4.17 7.70
N GLN A 61 3.30 5.06 7.51
CA GLN A 61 2.91 5.61 6.22
C GLN A 61 3.56 6.99 6.00
N LYS A 62 3.96 7.27 4.77
CA LYS A 62 4.56 8.55 4.36
C LYS A 62 3.46 9.52 3.97
N VAL A 63 3.42 10.73 4.54
CA VAL A 63 2.45 11.79 4.27
C VAL A 63 3.19 12.97 3.63
N GLY A 64 2.70 13.49 2.51
CA GLY A 64 3.29 14.59 1.76
C GLY A 64 2.69 15.94 2.10
N PHE A 65 3.46 16.99 1.88
CA PHE A 65 3.07 18.37 2.10
C PHE A 65 3.56 19.24 0.94
N CYS A 66 2.92 20.39 0.72
CA CYS A 66 3.36 21.34 -0.31
C CYS A 66 4.51 22.25 0.18
N SER A 67 4.79 22.28 1.48
CA SER A 67 5.84 23.08 2.08
C SER A 67 6.29 22.52 3.42
N ASN A 68 7.47 22.95 3.87
CA ASN A 68 7.99 22.60 5.19
C ASN A 68 7.12 23.16 6.33
N ASP A 69 6.53 24.35 6.15
CA ASP A 69 5.63 24.94 7.14
C ASP A 69 4.37 24.11 7.35
N CYS A 70 3.80 23.56 6.28
CA CYS A 70 2.65 22.66 6.37
C CYS A 70 3.01 21.37 7.10
N ALA A 71 4.17 20.79 6.81
CA ALA A 71 4.68 19.61 7.53
C ALA A 71 4.90 19.91 9.03
N ALA A 72 5.51 21.06 9.35
CA ALA A 72 5.76 21.50 10.72
C ALA A 72 4.47 21.78 11.49
N ALA A 73 3.47 22.39 10.85
CA ALA A 73 2.16 22.62 11.45
C ALA A 73 1.43 21.29 11.70
N TRP A 74 1.47 20.36 10.74
CA TRP A 74 0.84 19.05 10.86
C TRP A 74 1.47 18.19 11.97
N ASN A 75 2.80 18.24 12.14
CA ASN A 75 3.50 17.53 13.23
C ASN A 75 3.13 18.02 14.63
N LYS A 76 2.56 19.22 14.76
CA LYS A 76 2.06 19.77 16.04
C LYS A 76 0.63 19.36 16.36
N LEU A 77 -0.08 18.75 15.40
CA LEU A 77 -1.43 18.25 15.62
C LEU A 77 -1.41 16.97 16.44
N SER A 78 -2.51 16.66 17.13
CA SER A 78 -2.67 15.35 17.76
C SER A 78 -2.76 14.24 16.71
N THR A 79 -2.42 13.02 17.08
CA THR A 79 -2.48 11.85 16.19
C THR A 79 -3.86 11.68 15.55
N GLU A 80 -4.95 11.95 16.28
CA GLU A 80 -6.32 11.94 15.74
C GLU A 80 -6.50 12.95 14.60
N LYS A 81 -5.98 14.17 14.76
CA LYS A 81 -6.07 15.21 13.73
C LYS A 81 -5.18 14.90 12.53
N GLN A 82 -4.04 14.26 12.76
CA GLN A 82 -3.15 13.76 11.70
C GLN A 82 -3.82 12.65 10.88
N GLN A 83 -4.53 11.73 11.54
CA GLN A 83 -5.31 10.67 10.87
C GLN A 83 -6.47 11.25 10.06
N GLN A 84 -7.23 12.19 10.64
CA GLN A 84 -8.30 12.90 9.94
C GLN A 84 -7.76 13.60 8.68
N PHE A 85 -6.60 14.26 8.78
CA PHE A 85 -5.95 14.89 7.65
C PHE A 85 -5.66 13.90 6.53
N VAL A 86 -5.06 12.75 6.84
CA VAL A 86 -4.77 11.72 5.84
C VAL A 86 -6.07 11.21 5.21
N GLN A 87 -7.08 10.85 6.01
CA GLN A 87 -8.35 10.31 5.51
C GLN A 87 -9.07 11.22 4.52
N VAL A 88 -9.03 12.55 4.72
CA VAL A 88 -9.73 13.51 3.85
C VAL A 88 -8.88 13.98 2.66
N ASN A 89 -7.58 13.71 2.65
CA ASN A 89 -6.65 14.11 1.57
C ASN A 89 -6.03 12.93 0.81
N THR A 90 -6.42 11.70 1.13
CA THR A 90 -6.12 10.50 0.32
C THR A 90 -7.15 10.36 -0.80
N GLU A 91 -6.67 10.31 -2.04
CA GLU A 91 -7.50 9.97 -3.20
C GLU A 91 -7.87 8.48 -3.12
N GLY A 92 -9.17 8.18 -2.99
CA GLY A 92 -9.67 6.80 -3.03
C GLY A 92 -10.59 6.34 -1.89
N ASN A 93 -11.15 7.25 -1.08
CA ASN A 93 -12.23 6.88 -0.15
C ASN A 93 -13.57 6.84 -0.92
N TYR A 94 -13.79 5.75 -1.66
CA TYR A 94 -15.10 5.32 -2.18
C TYR A 94 -15.44 3.94 -1.62
#